data_AF-A0A7D7VD29-F1
#
_entry.id   AF-A0A7D7VD29-F1
#
_cell.length_a   1.000
_cell.length_b   1.000
_cell.length_c   1.000
_cell.angle_alpha   90.00
_cell.angle_beta   90.00
_cell.angle_gamma   90.00
#
_symmetry.space_group_name_H-M   'P 1'
#
loop_
_entity.id
_entity.type
_entity.pdbx_description
1 polymer ?
#
loop_
_entity_poly.entity_id
_entity_poly.type
_entity_poly.pdbx_seq_one_letter_code
_entity_poly.pdbx_strand_id
1 'polypeptide(L)'
;MDQDPENLKKAVKEHSEKLAKLGMELGKNQFKYKIEEKASKEYWQCRIEDFKKYNEKGLEYYGQVHAIMNLVSKDESQMFLLRTSKFQQMSKTMIEVMEKIRENPSIIDPKDRQQSKWSKEIKSQLTEHSDKCLQYEIGTNTIFREFYEKRLKKILE
;
A
#
# COMPACT_ATOMS: atom_id res chain seq x y z
N MET A 1 31.61 3.35 0.28
CA MET A 1 31.83 2.27 -0.70
C MET A 1 31.87 2.95 -2.05
N ASP A 2 33.07 3.09 -2.64
CA ASP A 2 33.22 3.51 -4.03
C ASP A 2 32.69 2.40 -4.92
N GLN A 3 31.40 2.44 -5.21
CA GLN A 3 30.87 1.72 -6.36
C GLN A 3 31.28 2.49 -7.60
N ASP A 4 31.92 1.79 -8.54
CA ASP A 4 32.11 2.28 -9.90
C ASP A 4 30.77 2.89 -10.40
N PRO A 5 30.75 4.18 -10.78
CA PRO A 5 29.54 4.87 -11.21
C PRO A 5 28.74 4.11 -12.27
N GLU A 6 29.43 3.39 -13.15
CA GLU A 6 28.78 2.63 -14.23
C GLU A 6 28.08 1.37 -13.71
N ASN A 7 28.67 0.71 -12.72
CA ASN A 7 28.04 -0.42 -12.03
C ASN A 7 26.82 0.02 -11.22
N LEU A 8 26.89 1.19 -10.56
CA LEU A 8 25.74 1.78 -9.87
C LEU A 8 24.61 2.12 -10.86
N LYS A 9 24.94 2.79 -11.97
CA LYS A 9 23.96 3.15 -13.03
C LYS A 9 23.28 1.90 -13.58
N LYS A 10 24.02 0.83 -13.84
CA LYS A 10 23.47 -0.46 -14.29
C LYS A 10 22.52 -1.08 -13.26
N ALA A 11 22.93 -1.17 -11.99
CA ALA A 11 22.09 -1.73 -10.93
C ALA A 11 20.79 -0.92 -10.74
N VAL A 12 20.88 0.41 -10.76
CA VAL A 12 19.71 1.30 -10.65
C VAL A 12 18.77 1.09 -11.85
N LYS A 13 19.29 0.94 -13.08
CA LYS A 13 18.46 0.63 -14.26
C LYS A 13 17.72 -0.70 -14.13
N GLU A 14 18.41 -1.76 -13.75
CA GLU A 14 17.80 -3.09 -13.57
C GLU A 14 16.64 -3.08 -12.56
N HIS A 15 16.83 -2.41 -11.42
CA HIS A 15 15.77 -2.26 -10.43
C HIS A 15 14.64 -1.34 -10.93
N SER A 16 14.96 -0.28 -11.67
CA SER A 16 13.96 0.63 -12.24
C SER A 16 13.06 -0.06 -13.27
N GLU A 17 13.60 -0.96 -14.09
CA GLU A 17 12.83 -1.77 -15.04
C GLU A 17 11.87 -2.72 -14.31
N LYS A 18 12.33 -3.38 -13.25
CA LYS A 18 11.46 -4.23 -12.39
C LYS A 18 10.36 -3.39 -11.75
N LEU A 19 10.72 -2.22 -11.22
CA LEU A 19 9.78 -1.29 -10.59
C LEU A 19 8.71 -0.82 -11.59
N ALA A 20 9.08 -0.52 -12.83
CA ALA A 20 8.14 -0.10 -13.88
C ALA A 20 7.12 -1.21 -14.19
N LYS A 21 7.56 -2.48 -14.30
CA LYS A 21 6.66 -3.63 -14.51
C LYS A 21 5.67 -3.77 -13.36
N LEU A 22 6.14 -3.72 -12.12
CA LEU A 22 5.30 -3.77 -10.92
C LEU A 22 4.30 -2.60 -10.88
N GLY A 23 4.73 -1.38 -11.23
CA GLY A 23 3.88 -0.20 -11.31
C GLY A 23 2.77 -0.35 -12.35
N MET A 24 3.06 -0.94 -13.52
CA MET A 24 2.04 -1.24 -14.53
C MET A 24 1.02 -2.26 -14.04
N GLU A 25 1.46 -3.31 -13.34
CA GLU A 25 0.58 -4.33 -12.76
C GLU A 25 -0.35 -3.73 -11.69
N LEU A 26 0.19 -2.89 -10.80
CA LEU A 26 -0.60 -2.15 -9.81
C LEU A 26 -1.59 -1.18 -10.46
N GLY A 27 -1.21 -0.52 -11.56
CA GLY A 27 -2.09 0.35 -12.32
C GLY A 27 -3.27 -0.37 -12.97
N LYS A 28 -3.10 -1.65 -13.35
CA LYS A 28 -4.19 -2.49 -13.89
C LYS A 28 -5.12 -3.00 -12.79
N ASN A 29 -4.56 -3.30 -11.62
CA ASN A 29 -5.26 -3.90 -10.49
C ASN A 29 -5.54 -2.89 -9.37
N GLN A 30 -5.95 -1.67 -9.70
CA GLN A 30 -6.18 -0.63 -8.71
C GLN A 30 -7.25 -1.02 -7.68
N PHE A 31 -6.86 -1.04 -6.40
CA PHE A 31 -7.80 -1.22 -5.32
C PHE A 31 -8.58 0.06 -5.04
N LYS A 32 -9.90 -0.06 -4.94
CA LYS A 32 -10.77 1.07 -4.57
C LYS A 32 -10.94 1.12 -3.06
N TYR A 33 -10.22 2.04 -2.42
CA TYR A 33 -10.33 2.32 -0.98
C TYR A 33 -11.74 2.80 -0.58
N LYS A 34 -12.52 3.36 -1.52
CA LYS A 34 -13.93 3.67 -1.26
C LYS A 34 -14.69 2.40 -0.84
N ILE A 35 -15.31 2.48 0.34
CA ILE A 35 -16.08 1.39 0.93
C ILE A 35 -17.51 1.44 0.39
N GLU A 36 -18.04 0.28 0.02
CA GLU A 36 -19.48 0.11 -0.23
C GLU A 36 -20.09 -0.66 0.93
N GLU A 37 -21.18 -0.15 1.46
CA GLU A 37 -21.89 -0.74 2.60
C GLU A 37 -22.79 -1.89 2.13
N LYS A 38 -22.19 -3.07 1.93
CA LYS A 38 -22.89 -4.28 1.47
C LYS A 38 -22.95 -5.32 2.58
N ALA A 39 -24.17 -5.72 2.96
CA ALA A 39 -24.41 -6.78 3.94
C ALA A 39 -24.31 -8.19 3.32
N SER A 40 -23.29 -8.46 2.50
CA SER A 40 -23.04 -9.78 1.90
C SER A 40 -21.66 -10.29 2.30
N LYS A 41 -21.63 -11.53 2.80
CA LYS A 41 -20.39 -12.21 3.19
C LYS A 41 -19.46 -12.40 1.99
N GLU A 42 -20.03 -12.77 0.85
CA GLU A 42 -19.33 -12.99 -0.42
C GLU A 42 -18.65 -11.71 -0.89
N TYR A 43 -19.35 -10.57 -0.79
CA TYR A 43 -18.75 -9.27 -1.11
C TYR A 43 -17.51 -8.98 -0.25
N TRP A 44 -17.59 -9.17 1.06
CA TRP A 44 -16.46 -8.92 1.96
C TRP A 44 -15.33 -9.90 1.74
N GLN A 45 -15.62 -11.17 1.44
CA GLN A 45 -14.61 -12.16 1.08
C GLN A 45 -13.83 -11.72 -0.16
N CYS A 46 -14.52 -11.38 -1.26
CA CYS A 46 -13.87 -10.89 -2.47
C CYS A 46 -13.05 -9.61 -2.20
N ARG A 47 -13.61 -8.67 -1.45
CA ARG A 47 -12.92 -7.41 -1.12
C ARG A 47 -11.63 -7.65 -0.31
N ILE A 48 -11.65 -8.58 0.64
CA ILE A 48 -10.46 -8.96 1.43
C ILE A 48 -9.40 -9.60 0.53
N GLU A 49 -9.79 -10.50 -0.37
CA GLU A 49 -8.87 -11.15 -1.30
C GLU A 49 -8.24 -10.16 -2.28
N ASP A 50 -9.05 -9.27 -2.84
CA ASP A 50 -8.58 -8.20 -3.73
C ASP A 50 -7.60 -7.27 -3.02
N PHE A 51 -7.93 -6.87 -1.78
CA PHE A 51 -7.03 -6.02 -0.98
C PHE A 51 -5.73 -6.75 -0.63
N LYS A 52 -5.77 -8.04 -0.26
CA LYS A 52 -4.58 -8.84 0.02
C LYS A 52 -3.66 -8.93 -1.19
N LYS A 53 -4.21 -9.26 -2.37
CA LYS A 53 -3.46 -9.32 -3.64
C LYS A 53 -2.84 -7.97 -4.00
N TYR A 54 -3.63 -6.90 -3.91
CA TYR A 54 -3.15 -5.55 -4.18
C TYR A 54 -2.02 -5.15 -3.22
N ASN A 55 -2.21 -5.39 -1.93
CA ASN A 55 -1.25 -5.05 -0.89
C ASN A 55 0.05 -5.85 -1.04
N GLU A 56 -0.02 -7.17 -1.26
CA GLU A 56 1.16 -8.00 -1.55
C GLU A 56 1.97 -7.44 -2.72
N LYS A 57 1.28 -7.07 -3.81
CA LYS A 57 1.95 -6.47 -4.96
C LYS A 57 2.54 -5.09 -4.68
N GLY A 58 1.86 -4.30 -3.86
CA GLY A 58 2.37 -3.03 -3.35
C GLY A 58 3.65 -3.19 -2.53
N LEU A 59 3.77 -4.26 -1.75
CA LEU A 59 4.98 -4.57 -0.99
C LEU A 59 6.15 -4.97 -1.88
N GLU A 60 5.90 -5.73 -2.95
CA GLU A 60 6.94 -6.00 -3.95
C GLU A 60 7.45 -4.70 -4.58
N TYR A 61 6.52 -3.80 -4.97
CA TYR A 61 6.83 -2.50 -5.55
C TYR A 61 7.68 -1.66 -4.59
N TYR A 62 7.25 -1.52 -3.34
CA TYR A 62 7.99 -0.75 -2.34
C TYR A 62 9.31 -1.42 -1.94
N GLY A 63 9.41 -2.75 -2.02
CA GLY A 63 10.68 -3.46 -1.86
C GLY A 63 11.69 -3.09 -2.95
N GLN A 64 11.25 -2.95 -4.21
CA GLN A 64 12.11 -2.47 -5.28
C GLN A 64 12.50 -1.01 -5.09
N VAL A 65 11.58 -0.14 -4.66
CA VAL A 65 11.91 1.25 -4.31
C VAL A 65 12.98 1.29 -3.23
N HIS A 66 12.79 0.54 -2.15
CA HIS A 66 13.77 0.45 -1.07
C HIS A 66 15.14 -0.01 -1.57
N ALA A 67 15.19 -1.03 -2.44
CA ALA A 67 16.45 -1.51 -3.01
C ALA A 67 17.18 -0.41 -3.79
N ILE A 68 16.46 0.34 -4.65
CA ILE A 68 17.02 1.48 -5.38
C ILE A 68 17.51 2.56 -4.42
N MET A 69 16.69 2.92 -3.42
CA MET A 69 17.08 3.93 -2.44
C MET A 69 18.33 3.51 -1.67
N ASN A 70 18.43 2.24 -1.27
CA ASN A 70 19.56 1.72 -0.49
C ASN A 70 20.89 1.71 -1.27
N LEU A 71 20.84 1.61 -2.61
CA LEU A 71 22.01 1.75 -3.48
C LEU A 71 22.56 3.19 -3.49
N VAL A 72 21.69 4.19 -3.31
CA VAL A 72 22.03 5.61 -3.51
C VAL A 72 22.12 6.40 -2.19
N SER A 73 21.28 6.07 -1.21
CA SER A 73 21.15 6.76 0.08
C SER A 73 20.58 5.80 1.13
N LYS A 74 21.46 5.25 1.97
CA LYS A 74 21.06 4.31 3.04
C LYS A 74 20.12 4.95 4.05
N ASP A 75 20.34 6.21 4.44
CA ASP A 75 19.53 6.86 5.48
C ASP A 75 18.08 7.06 5.01
N GLU A 76 17.92 7.55 3.78
CA GLU A 76 16.59 7.71 3.18
C GLU A 76 15.92 6.35 2.91
N SER A 77 16.70 5.31 2.58
CA SER A 77 16.16 3.96 2.40
C SER A 77 15.66 3.37 3.73
N GLN A 78 16.38 3.56 4.84
CA GLN A 78 15.91 3.10 6.15
C GLN A 78 14.62 3.82 6.57
N MET A 79 14.53 5.13 6.36
CA MET A 79 13.30 5.88 6.62
C MET A 79 12.13 5.40 5.74
N PHE A 80 12.42 5.07 4.48
CA PHE A 80 11.42 4.51 3.57
C PHE A 80 10.97 3.11 4.04
N LEU A 81 11.88 2.26 4.48
CA LEU A 81 11.57 0.94 5.02
C LEU A 81 10.66 1.02 6.25
N LEU A 82 10.92 1.94 7.18
CA LEU A 82 10.06 2.15 8.34
C LEU A 82 8.64 2.55 7.93
N ARG A 83 8.49 3.39 6.90
CA ARG A 83 7.18 3.79 6.37
C ARG A 83 6.44 2.61 5.75
N THR A 84 7.11 1.77 4.96
CA THR A 84 6.47 0.60 4.33
C THR A 84 6.10 -0.45 5.37
N SER A 85 6.90 -0.64 6.42
CA SER A 85 6.53 -1.47 7.58
C SER A 85 5.30 -0.92 8.30
N LYS A 86 5.19 0.41 8.48
CA LYS A 86 3.99 1.01 9.06
C LYS A 86 2.76 0.78 8.18
N PHE A 87 2.91 0.90 6.86
CA PHE A 87 1.84 0.62 5.91
C PHE A 87 1.35 -0.84 6.02
N GLN A 88 2.27 -1.81 6.07
CA GLN A 88 1.93 -3.22 6.30
C GLN A 88 1.10 -3.43 7.57
N GLN A 89 1.45 -2.76 8.67
CA GLN A 89 0.71 -2.86 9.92
C GLN A 89 -0.74 -2.38 9.74
N MET A 90 -0.94 -1.25 9.08
CA MET A 90 -2.28 -0.72 8.85
C MET A 90 -3.09 -1.60 7.89
N SER A 91 -2.46 -2.15 6.85
CA SER A 91 -3.11 -3.09 5.95
C SER A 91 -3.61 -4.34 6.69
N LYS A 92 -2.86 -4.85 7.67
CA LYS A 92 -3.31 -5.95 8.54
C LYS A 92 -4.53 -5.55 9.36
N THR A 93 -4.50 -4.39 10.01
CA THR A 93 -5.66 -3.89 10.77
C THR A 93 -6.88 -3.71 9.88
N MET A 94 -6.71 -3.21 8.65
CA MET A 94 -7.80 -3.05 7.69
C MET A 94 -8.41 -4.41 7.30
N ILE A 95 -7.59 -5.45 7.10
CA ILE A 95 -8.06 -6.82 6.87
C ILE A 95 -8.84 -7.33 8.09
N GLU A 96 -8.32 -7.16 9.30
CA GLU A 96 -9.00 -7.60 10.53
C GLU A 96 -10.38 -6.95 10.71
N VAL A 97 -10.52 -5.67 10.38
CA VAL A 97 -11.82 -4.98 10.41
C VAL A 97 -12.76 -5.54 9.35
N MET A 98 -12.29 -5.76 8.12
CA MET A 98 -13.11 -6.39 7.07
C MET A 98 -13.53 -7.81 7.44
N GLU A 99 -12.66 -8.58 8.11
CA GLU A 99 -12.95 -9.94 8.57
C GLU A 99 -14.08 -9.96 9.59
N LYS A 100 -14.09 -9.03 10.56
CA LYS A 100 -15.22 -8.88 11.51
C LYS A 100 -16.54 -8.60 10.81
N ILE A 101 -16.52 -7.81 9.74
CA ILE A 101 -17.71 -7.52 8.93
C ILE A 101 -18.10 -8.74 8.09
N ARG A 102 -17.14 -9.48 7.53
CA ARG A 102 -17.41 -10.74 6.82
C ARG A 102 -18.12 -11.76 7.70
N GLU A 103 -17.70 -11.87 8.97
CA GLU A 103 -18.31 -12.76 9.95
C GLU A 103 -19.75 -12.36 10.27
N ASN A 104 -20.03 -11.06 10.34
CA ASN A 104 -21.36 -10.50 10.64
C ASN A 104 -21.71 -9.33 9.71
N PRO A 105 -22.14 -9.59 8.45
CA PRO A 105 -22.35 -8.53 7.46
C PRO A 105 -23.45 -7.52 7.82
N SER A 106 -24.36 -7.88 8.72
CA SER A 106 -25.40 -6.96 9.24
C SER A 106 -24.81 -5.74 9.96
N ILE A 107 -23.56 -5.80 10.44
CA ILE A 107 -22.85 -4.67 11.05
C ILE A 107 -22.88 -3.42 10.16
N ILE A 108 -22.80 -3.63 8.84
CA ILE A 108 -22.71 -2.55 7.86
C ILE A 108 -23.97 -2.45 7.00
N ASP A 109 -25.07 -3.10 7.39
CA ASP A 109 -26.33 -2.98 6.66
C ASP A 109 -26.89 -1.56 6.82
N PRO A 110 -27.00 -0.77 5.74
CA PRO A 110 -27.55 0.58 5.80
C PRO A 110 -29.06 0.58 6.15
N LYS A 111 -29.74 -0.56 6.05
CA LYS A 111 -31.16 -0.71 6.40
C LYS A 111 -31.37 -0.96 7.89
N ASP A 112 -30.33 -1.37 8.62
CA ASP A 112 -30.40 -1.55 10.06
C ASP A 112 -30.38 -0.20 10.77
N ARG A 113 -31.55 0.22 11.26
CA ARG A 113 -31.71 1.48 12.02
C ARG A 113 -31.32 1.36 13.49
N GLN A 114 -31.12 0.14 14.00
CA GLN A 114 -30.81 -0.15 15.39
C GLN A 114 -29.39 -0.73 15.55
N GLN A 115 -28.43 -0.16 14.81
CA GLN A 115 -27.03 -0.55 14.95
C GLN A 115 -26.51 -0.31 16.37
N SER A 116 -25.93 -1.37 16.94
CA SER A 116 -25.25 -1.32 18.23
C SER A 116 -24.08 -0.33 18.21
N LYS A 117 -23.66 0.15 19.39
CA LYS A 117 -22.44 0.97 19.52
C LYS A 117 -21.22 0.25 18.94
N TRP A 118 -21.13 -1.06 19.13
CA TRP A 118 -20.07 -1.89 18.58
C TRP A 118 -20.08 -1.92 17.05
N SER A 119 -21.26 -2.05 16.42
CA SER A 119 -21.38 -2.04 14.96
C SER A 119 -20.93 -0.71 14.35
N LYS A 120 -21.31 0.41 14.99
CA LYS A 120 -20.90 1.77 14.57
C LYS A 120 -19.39 1.97 14.69
N GLU A 121 -18.79 1.44 15.75
CA GLU A 121 -17.33 1.48 15.96
C GLU A 121 -16.58 0.73 14.85
N ILE A 122 -17.00 -0.50 14.53
CA ILE A 122 -16.39 -1.28 13.44
C ILE A 122 -16.48 -0.55 12.10
N LYS A 123 -17.63 0.06 11.80
CA LYS A 123 -17.82 0.87 10.58
C LYS A 123 -16.89 2.08 10.57
N SER A 124 -16.78 2.80 11.68
CA SER A 124 -15.87 3.95 11.80
C SER A 124 -14.41 3.54 11.61
N GLN A 125 -13.99 2.45 12.25
CA GLN A 125 -12.65 1.90 12.09
C GLN A 125 -12.36 1.53 10.63
N LEU A 126 -13.33 0.94 9.93
CA LEU A 126 -13.14 0.59 8.52
C LEU A 126 -12.86 1.82 7.67
N THR A 127 -13.69 2.87 7.81
CA THR A 127 -13.51 4.12 7.05
C THR A 127 -12.19 4.79 7.41
N GLU A 128 -11.90 4.93 8.70
CA GLU A 128 -10.66 5.55 9.18
C GLU A 128 -9.41 4.82 8.67
N HIS A 129 -9.39 3.49 8.76
CA HIS A 129 -8.27 2.70 8.29
C HIS A 129 -8.14 2.72 6.77
N SER A 130 -9.26 2.74 6.04
CA SER A 130 -9.22 2.86 4.58
C SER A 130 -8.62 4.20 4.14
N ASP A 131 -9.05 5.31 4.75
CA ASP A 131 -8.52 6.64 4.48
C ASP A 131 -7.04 6.73 4.85
N LYS A 132 -6.65 6.19 6.02
CA LYS A 132 -5.24 6.13 6.44
C LYS A 132 -4.39 5.35 5.45
N CYS A 133 -4.85 4.19 4.97
CA CYS A 133 -4.11 3.42 3.98
C CYS A 133 -3.91 4.22 2.68
N LEU A 134 -4.97 4.83 2.15
CA LEU A 134 -4.89 5.67 0.95
C LEU A 134 -3.90 6.84 1.13
N GLN A 135 -3.99 7.57 2.23
CA GLN A 135 -3.11 8.71 2.49
C GLN A 135 -1.65 8.27 2.67
N TYR A 136 -1.40 7.13 3.31
CA TYR A 136 -0.05 6.58 3.43
C TYR A 136 0.52 6.14 2.09
N GLU A 137 -0.29 5.53 1.23
CA GLU A 137 0.13 5.12 -0.11
C GLU A 137 0.52 6.35 -0.94
N ILE A 138 -0.34 7.38 -0.95
CA ILE A 138 -0.07 8.66 -1.63
C ILE A 138 1.21 9.29 -1.09
N GLY A 139 1.37 9.39 0.24
CA GLY A 139 2.54 9.97 0.88
C GLY A 139 3.83 9.20 0.56
N THR A 140 3.77 7.87 0.58
CA THR A 140 4.91 6.99 0.25
C THR A 140 5.33 7.15 -1.21
N ASN A 141 4.36 7.20 -2.12
CA ASN A 141 4.62 7.43 -3.55
C ASN A 141 5.21 8.83 -3.80
N THR A 142 4.74 9.86 -3.10
CA THR A 142 5.30 11.22 -3.19
C THR A 142 6.76 11.25 -2.74
N ILE A 143 7.10 10.61 -1.61
CA ILE A 143 8.48 10.52 -1.13
C ILE A 143 9.39 9.88 -2.18
N PHE A 144 8.94 8.80 -2.82
CA PHE A 144 9.72 8.16 -3.87
C PHE A 144 9.90 9.07 -5.10
N ARG A 145 8.86 9.79 -5.52
CA ARG A 145 8.97 10.76 -6.63
C ARG A 145 9.97 11.87 -6.32
N GLU A 146 9.95 12.41 -5.12
CA GLU A 146 10.92 13.41 -4.69
C GLU A 146 12.35 12.85 -4.68
N PHE A 147 12.52 11.63 -4.17
CA PHE A 147 13.81 10.94 -4.20
C PHE A 147 14.32 10.76 -5.63
N TYR A 148 13.42 10.37 -6.54
CA TYR A 148 13.73 10.17 -7.95
C TYR A 148 14.27 11.45 -8.59
N GLU A 149 13.56 12.58 -8.45
CA GLU A 149 13.97 13.86 -9.02
C GLU A 149 15.27 14.40 -8.40
N LYS A 150 15.42 14.26 -7.07
CA LYS A 150 16.59 14.80 -6.36
C LYS A 150 17.87 14.01 -6.64
N ARG A 151 17.78 12.68 -6.79
CA ARG A 151 18.93 11.77 -6.79
C ARG A 151 19.01 10.85 -8.00
N LEU A 152 17.95 10.11 -8.31
CA LEU A 152 18.00 9.05 -9.33
C LEU A 152 18.14 9.58 -10.75
N LYS A 153 17.45 10.69 -11.06
CA LYS A 153 17.45 11.28 -12.40
C LYS A 153 18.87 11.56 -12.89
N LYS A 154 19.71 12.15 -12.03
CA LYS A 154 21.12 12.47 -12.31
C LYS A 154 22.03 11.25 -12.52
N ILE A 155 21.65 10.09 -11.97
CA ILE A 155 22.39 8.83 -12.13
C ILE A 155 21.98 8.13 -13.43
N LEU A 156 20.71 8.29 -13.83
CA LEU A 156 20.14 7.65 -15.00
C LEU A 156 20.44 8.41 -16.30
N GLU A 157 20.45 9.75 -16.24
CA GLU A 157 20.99 10.65 -17.27
C GLU A 157 22.49 10.38 -17.46
#